data_AF-A0AB73H8L0-F1
#
_entry.id   AF-A0AB73H8L0-F1
#
_cell.length_a   1.000
_cell.length_b   1.000
_cell.length_c   1.000
_cell.angle_alpha   90.00
_cell.angle_beta   90.00
_cell.angle_gamma   90.00
#
_symmetry.space_group_name_H-M   'P 1'
#
loop_
_entity.id
_entity.type
_entity.pdbx_description
1 polymer ?
#
loop_
_entity_poly.entity_id
_entity_poly.type
_entity_poly.pdbx_seq_one_letter_code
_entity_poly.pdbx_strand_id
1 'polypeptide(L)'
;MDWRKTQMIFIVTLLILNVFLAVIFFNKQLSDDPDTLGNETLEERLKADNISHPDLSSKPTSGAIFTTEQAAFTTKDVSDLTGQAITLKDNNKQIYSVLQTPIKAGKKGNNPDFQKFMESDVYRGESYEFWNYDKDARTLTFNQLINNNMVLFDEAGQIIFYLDKDDRVISYEQTWMSKQDDLKDKTNLMSSTDALEAVYQHGELKQDSDVVSATFGYYTTVQLPSGNVYFPVWCFEVKHSGETSYVLVNAKDEQVINQSENKTTTEPTTELSSRQKAK
;
A
#
# COMPACT_ATOMS: atom_id res chain seq x y z
N MET A 1 -7.14 -2.44 59.54
CA MET A 1 -7.46 -2.77 58.13
C MET A 1 -7.88 -4.22 58.10
N ASP A 2 -9.14 -4.51 57.74
CA ASP A 2 -9.69 -5.87 57.78
C ASP A 2 -9.08 -6.71 56.66
N TRP A 3 -7.96 -7.36 56.95
CA TRP A 3 -7.18 -8.20 56.03
C TRP A 3 -8.05 -9.23 55.28
N ARG A 4 -9.03 -9.83 55.97
CA ARG A 4 -10.01 -10.75 55.38
C ARG A 4 -10.93 -10.09 54.35
N LYS A 5 -11.30 -8.82 54.54
CA LYS A 5 -12.14 -8.07 53.58
C LYS A 5 -11.35 -7.72 52.32
N THR A 6 -10.08 -7.31 52.47
CA THR A 6 -9.20 -7.03 51.33
C THR A 6 -8.90 -8.30 50.51
N GLN A 7 -8.66 -9.43 51.17
CA GLN A 7 -8.48 -10.73 50.47
C GLN A 7 -9.74 -11.16 49.72
N MET A 8 -10.92 -10.99 50.30
CA MET A 8 -12.20 -11.32 49.64
C MET A 8 -12.44 -10.46 48.40
N ILE A 9 -12.18 -9.15 48.48
CA ILE A 9 -12.31 -8.24 47.34
C ILE A 9 -11.37 -8.67 46.21
N PHE A 10 -10.12 -9.03 46.52
CA PHE A 10 -9.16 -9.48 45.52
C PHE A 10 -9.62 -10.77 44.80
N ILE A 11 -10.17 -11.73 45.54
CA ILE A 11 -10.70 -12.98 44.97
C ILE A 11 -11.90 -12.69 44.05
N VAL A 12 -12.82 -11.83 44.46
CA VAL A 12 -14.01 -11.48 43.65
C VAL A 12 -13.61 -10.74 42.38
N THR A 13 -12.69 -9.77 42.45
CA THR A 13 -12.22 -9.03 41.27
C THR A 13 -11.49 -9.95 40.29
N LEU A 14 -10.65 -10.87 40.77
CA LEU A 14 -9.97 -11.85 39.91
C LEU A 14 -10.96 -12.78 39.22
N LEU A 15 -12.03 -13.18 39.93
CA LEU A 15 -13.07 -14.04 39.37
C LEU A 15 -13.86 -13.32 38.26
N ILE A 16 -14.24 -12.06 38.46
CA ILE A 16 -14.91 -11.26 37.42
C ILE A 16 -14.00 -11.11 36.19
N LEU A 17 -12.71 -10.83 36.38
CA LEU A 17 -11.74 -10.74 35.29
C LEU A 17 -11.59 -12.07 34.53
N ASN A 18 -11.53 -13.20 35.25
CA ASN A 18 -11.45 -14.52 34.63
C ASN A 18 -12.72 -14.88 33.85
N VAL A 19 -13.90 -14.53 34.35
CA VAL A 19 -15.16 -14.72 33.62
C VAL A 19 -15.19 -13.83 32.37
N PHE A 20 -14.75 -12.58 32.47
CA PHE A 20 -14.63 -11.68 31.32
C PHE A 20 -13.66 -12.24 30.26
N LEU A 21 -12.49 -12.72 30.69
CA LEU A 21 -11.52 -13.40 29.82
C LEU A 21 -12.11 -14.67 29.20
N ALA A 22 -12.86 -15.47 29.95
CA ALA A 22 -13.52 -16.66 29.43
C ALA A 22 -14.59 -16.31 28.38
N VAL A 23 -15.38 -15.25 28.61
CA VAL A 23 -16.36 -14.76 27.62
C VAL A 23 -15.64 -14.28 26.36
N ILE A 24 -14.55 -13.52 26.46
CA ILE A 24 -13.74 -13.11 25.30
C ILE A 24 -13.13 -14.34 24.60
N PHE A 25 -12.63 -15.32 25.36
CA PHE A 25 -12.02 -16.52 24.82
C PHE A 25 -13.04 -17.40 24.08
N PHE A 26 -14.23 -17.63 24.67
CA PHE A 26 -15.31 -18.36 24.02
C PHE A 26 -15.93 -17.59 22.86
N ASN A 27 -16.04 -16.26 22.94
CA ASN A 27 -16.47 -15.47 21.79
C ASN A 27 -15.44 -15.51 20.66
N LYS A 28 -14.13 -15.45 20.95
CA LYS A 28 -13.09 -15.69 19.95
C LYS A 28 -13.19 -17.09 19.33
N GLN A 29 -13.42 -18.12 20.16
CA GLN A 29 -13.59 -19.50 19.70
C GLN A 29 -14.87 -19.68 18.86
N LEU A 30 -15.94 -18.94 19.15
CA LEU A 30 -17.19 -18.91 18.36
C LEU A 30 -17.03 -18.09 17.07
N SER A 31 -16.13 -17.10 17.04
CA SER A 31 -15.72 -16.42 15.81
C SER A 31 -14.78 -17.27 14.94
N ASP A 32 -14.18 -18.34 15.50
CA ASP A 32 -13.32 -19.30 14.79
C ASP A 32 -14.10 -20.53 14.25
N ASP A 33 -15.44 -20.53 14.26
CA ASP A 33 -16.30 -21.60 13.70
C ASP A 33 -17.15 -21.06 12.52
N PRO A 34 -16.71 -21.24 11.26
CA PRO A 34 -17.26 -20.54 10.10
C PRO A 34 -18.55 -21.16 9.51
N ASP A 35 -19.38 -21.86 10.28
CA ASP A 35 -20.37 -22.77 9.68
C ASP A 35 -21.84 -22.64 10.10
N THR A 36 -22.28 -21.63 10.87
CA THR A 36 -23.71 -21.60 11.29
C THR A 36 -24.41 -20.25 11.37
N LEU A 37 -24.05 -19.26 10.54
CA LEU A 37 -24.89 -18.09 10.29
C LEU A 37 -24.91 -17.73 8.78
N GLY A 38 -25.78 -18.41 8.03
CA GLY A 38 -26.11 -18.10 6.63
C GLY A 38 -25.24 -18.85 5.61
N ASN A 39 -25.73 -20.02 5.18
CA ASN A 39 -25.10 -20.98 4.26
C ASN A 39 -24.94 -20.48 2.80
N GLU A 40 -24.61 -19.20 2.61
CA GLU A 40 -24.24 -18.68 1.30
C GLU A 40 -22.73 -18.41 1.31
N THR A 41 -22.04 -19.13 0.43
CA THR A 41 -20.61 -18.94 0.14
C THR A 41 -20.37 -17.51 -0.37
N LEU A 42 -19.14 -17.00 -0.22
CA LEU A 42 -18.75 -15.70 -0.78
C LEU A 42 -19.14 -15.60 -2.27
N GLU A 43 -18.94 -16.67 -3.03
CA GLU A 43 -19.27 -16.71 -4.45
C GLU A 43 -20.78 -16.53 -4.71
N GLU A 44 -21.65 -17.12 -3.87
CA GLU A 44 -23.10 -16.96 -3.98
C GLU A 44 -23.52 -15.52 -3.65
N ARG A 45 -22.91 -14.91 -2.63
CA ARG A 45 -23.19 -13.52 -2.23
C ARG A 45 -22.76 -12.53 -3.31
N LEU A 46 -21.54 -12.67 -3.83
CA LEU A 46 -21.04 -11.83 -4.93
C LEU A 46 -21.92 -11.98 -6.18
N LYS A 47 -22.36 -13.19 -6.52
CA LYS A 47 -23.29 -13.43 -7.63
C LYS A 47 -24.66 -12.77 -7.39
N ALA A 48 -25.19 -12.83 -6.17
CA ALA A 48 -26.47 -12.21 -5.83
C ALA A 48 -26.45 -10.69 -6.02
N ASP A 49 -25.31 -10.06 -5.73
CA ASP A 49 -25.07 -8.63 -5.91
C ASP A 49 -24.53 -8.25 -7.29
N ASN A 50 -24.45 -9.21 -8.23
CA ASN A 50 -23.90 -9.04 -9.57
C ASN A 50 -22.47 -8.43 -9.58
N ILE A 51 -21.63 -8.90 -8.65
CA ILE A 51 -20.23 -8.49 -8.53
C ILE A 51 -19.33 -9.50 -9.25
N SER A 52 -18.51 -9.03 -10.19
CA SER A 52 -17.46 -9.84 -10.85
C SER A 52 -16.10 -9.66 -10.18
N HIS A 53 -15.24 -10.68 -10.28
CA HIS A 53 -13.88 -10.66 -9.74
C HIS A 53 -12.93 -11.52 -10.59
N PRO A 54 -11.60 -11.29 -10.53
CA PRO A 54 -10.63 -12.14 -11.21
C PRO A 54 -10.45 -13.46 -10.48
N ASP A 55 -9.66 -14.38 -11.04
CA ASP A 55 -9.26 -15.59 -10.33
C ASP A 55 -8.47 -15.23 -9.06
N LEU A 56 -8.99 -15.64 -7.91
CA LEU A 56 -8.36 -15.43 -6.61
C LEU A 56 -7.77 -16.74 -6.08
N SER A 57 -6.64 -16.61 -5.39
CA SER A 57 -5.99 -17.72 -4.69
C SER A 57 -6.46 -17.77 -3.24
N SER A 58 -6.84 -18.97 -2.78
CA SER A 58 -7.08 -19.28 -1.37
C SER A 58 -5.80 -19.63 -0.61
N LYS A 59 -4.63 -19.62 -1.27
CA LYS A 59 -3.35 -19.86 -0.59
C LYS A 59 -2.94 -18.60 0.18
N PRO A 60 -2.44 -18.75 1.42
CA PRO A 60 -1.93 -17.62 2.19
C PRO A 60 -0.71 -17.02 1.50
N THR A 61 -0.60 -15.70 1.58
CA THR A 61 0.59 -14.95 1.15
C THR A 61 1.56 -14.80 2.33
N SER A 62 2.82 -14.45 2.08
CA SER A 62 3.76 -14.13 3.15
C SER A 62 4.35 -12.74 2.98
N GLY A 63 4.46 -12.00 4.08
CA GLY A 63 5.00 -10.65 4.11
C GLY A 63 5.51 -10.27 5.49
N ALA A 64 6.20 -9.14 5.56
CA ALA A 64 6.80 -8.58 6.78
C ALA A 64 6.48 -7.09 6.86
N ILE A 65 6.46 -6.54 8.08
CA ILE A 65 6.41 -5.10 8.29
C ILE A 65 7.84 -4.58 8.24
N PHE A 66 8.06 -3.48 7.53
CA PHE A 66 9.39 -2.90 7.42
C PHE A 66 9.36 -1.38 7.48
N THR A 67 10.54 -0.81 7.68
CA THR A 67 10.79 0.62 7.54
C THR A 67 11.74 0.90 6.39
N THR A 68 11.46 1.97 5.65
CA THR A 68 12.39 2.53 4.65
C THR A 68 12.25 4.05 4.58
N GLU A 69 13.24 4.68 3.97
CA GLU A 69 13.29 6.11 3.73
C GLU A 69 13.63 6.41 2.27
N GLN A 70 13.15 7.54 1.78
CA GLN A 70 13.50 8.05 0.46
C GLN A 70 15.00 8.38 0.41
N ALA A 71 15.68 7.76 -0.55
CA ALA A 71 17.10 7.90 -0.80
C ALA A 71 17.44 9.23 -1.47
N ALA A 72 18.61 9.78 -1.17
CA ALA A 72 19.24 10.80 -2.00
C ALA A 72 20.15 10.12 -3.04
N PHE A 73 20.03 10.54 -4.29
CA PHE A 73 20.88 10.15 -5.40
C PHE A 73 22.22 10.87 -5.34
N THR A 74 23.26 10.19 -5.81
CA THR A 74 24.60 10.75 -6.00
C THR A 74 24.87 11.00 -7.48
N THR A 75 25.87 11.81 -7.79
CA THR A 75 26.30 12.02 -9.19
C THR A 75 26.80 10.74 -9.86
N LYS A 76 27.23 9.74 -9.08
CA LYS A 76 27.65 8.43 -9.57
C LYS A 76 26.47 7.54 -9.94
N ASP A 77 25.33 7.68 -9.28
CA ASP A 77 24.12 6.90 -9.59
C ASP A 77 23.60 7.20 -11.01
N VAL A 78 23.89 8.40 -11.52
CA VAL A 78 23.40 8.88 -12.81
C VAL A 78 24.50 9.06 -13.86
N SER A 79 25.77 8.79 -13.53
CA SER A 79 26.91 9.05 -14.44
C SER A 79 26.93 8.14 -15.66
N ASP A 80 26.39 6.95 -15.52
CA ASP A 80 26.45 5.90 -16.54
C ASP A 80 25.22 5.91 -17.44
N LEU A 81 24.22 6.73 -17.12
CA LEU A 81 22.98 6.85 -17.89
C LEU A 81 23.18 7.78 -19.09
N THR A 82 22.77 7.34 -20.28
CA THR A 82 23.09 8.02 -21.53
C THR A 82 21.85 8.48 -22.30
N GLY A 83 22.03 9.34 -23.31
CA GLY A 83 20.92 9.78 -24.18
C GLY A 83 19.90 10.71 -23.53
N GLN A 84 20.24 11.31 -22.38
CA GLN A 84 19.32 12.14 -21.59
C GLN A 84 20.02 13.26 -20.83
N ALA A 85 19.27 14.30 -20.50
CA ALA A 85 19.71 15.40 -19.66
C ALA A 85 19.10 15.23 -18.26
N ILE A 86 19.96 14.98 -17.26
CA ILE A 86 19.55 14.66 -15.89
C ILE A 86 19.78 15.85 -14.97
N THR A 87 18.80 16.11 -14.11
CA THR A 87 18.88 17.07 -13.01
C THR A 87 18.45 16.38 -11.72
N LEU A 88 19.25 16.51 -10.67
CA LEU A 88 18.86 16.09 -9.32
C LEU A 88 18.10 17.24 -8.64
N LYS A 89 16.87 16.97 -8.23
CA LYS A 89 15.97 17.91 -7.53
C LYS A 89 15.77 17.49 -6.08
N ASP A 90 15.15 18.38 -5.29
CA ASP A 90 14.77 18.15 -3.89
C ASP A 90 15.90 17.56 -3.03
N ASN A 91 16.99 18.32 -2.87
CA ASN A 91 18.19 17.86 -2.14
C ASN A 91 18.71 16.49 -2.63
N ASN A 92 18.63 16.28 -3.95
CA ASN A 92 18.97 15.06 -4.65
C ASN A 92 18.06 13.86 -4.37
N LYS A 93 16.84 14.02 -3.85
CA LYS A 93 15.90 12.91 -3.61
C LYS A 93 15.02 12.56 -4.82
N GLN A 94 15.14 13.33 -5.89
CA GLN A 94 14.41 13.11 -7.13
C GLN A 94 15.33 13.27 -8.34
N ILE A 95 15.33 12.27 -9.22
CA ILE A 95 15.88 12.39 -10.57
C ILE A 95 14.80 13.02 -11.45
N TYR A 96 15.15 14.08 -12.16
CA TYR A 96 14.37 14.58 -13.28
C TYR A 96 15.21 14.41 -14.55
N SER A 97 14.69 13.66 -15.51
CA SER A 97 15.39 13.36 -16.75
C SER A 97 14.57 13.77 -17.97
N VAL A 98 15.23 14.39 -18.96
CA VAL A 98 14.66 14.72 -20.26
C VAL A 98 15.40 13.94 -21.33
N LEU A 99 14.67 13.13 -22.09
CA LEU A 99 15.25 12.27 -23.13
C LEU A 99 15.61 13.11 -24.37
N GLN A 100 16.78 12.84 -24.95
CA GLN A 100 17.17 13.49 -26.21
C GLN A 100 16.34 12.99 -27.39
N THR A 101 15.99 11.71 -27.37
CA THR A 101 15.13 11.07 -28.39
C THR A 101 13.93 10.43 -27.70
N PRO A 102 12.68 10.79 -28.06
CA PRO A 102 11.51 10.17 -27.46
C PRO A 102 11.41 8.67 -27.74
N ILE A 103 11.00 7.89 -26.73
CA ILE A 103 10.92 6.42 -26.81
C ILE A 103 9.47 5.96 -26.66
N LYS A 104 9.00 5.06 -27.52
CA LYS A 104 7.64 4.53 -27.42
C LYS A 104 7.53 3.56 -26.26
N ALA A 105 6.69 3.84 -25.25
CA ALA A 105 6.52 2.94 -24.10
C ALA A 105 5.47 1.85 -24.32
N GLY A 106 4.41 2.16 -25.08
CA GLY A 106 3.19 1.35 -25.08
C GLY A 106 2.39 1.56 -23.80
N LYS A 107 1.09 1.20 -23.82
CA LYS A 107 0.14 1.53 -22.75
C LYS A 107 0.48 0.94 -21.37
N LYS A 108 1.30 -0.11 -21.33
CA LYS A 108 1.74 -0.77 -20.09
C LYS A 108 3.28 -0.87 -19.98
N GLY A 109 4.01 -0.06 -20.75
CA GLY A 109 5.48 -0.17 -20.81
C GLY A 109 5.99 -1.46 -21.43
N ASN A 110 5.18 -2.10 -22.27
CA ASN A 110 5.49 -3.40 -22.88
C ASN A 110 6.25 -3.30 -24.22
N ASN A 111 6.62 -2.09 -24.63
CA ASN A 111 7.43 -1.91 -25.83
C ASN A 111 8.88 -2.38 -25.57
N PRO A 112 9.49 -3.21 -26.46
CA PRO A 112 10.84 -3.73 -26.26
C PRO A 112 11.93 -2.65 -26.14
N ASP A 113 11.81 -1.53 -26.85
CA ASP A 113 12.81 -0.46 -26.78
C ASP A 113 12.71 0.29 -25.45
N PHE A 114 11.50 0.46 -24.92
CA PHE A 114 11.27 1.01 -23.60
C PHE A 114 11.75 0.07 -22.48
N GLN A 115 11.55 -1.24 -22.61
CA GLN A 115 12.06 -2.20 -21.64
C GLN A 115 13.60 -2.19 -21.57
N LYS A 116 14.27 -2.13 -22.73
CA LYS A 116 15.73 -1.96 -22.77
C LYS A 116 16.16 -0.65 -22.09
N PHE A 117 15.45 0.44 -22.38
CA PHE A 117 15.71 1.73 -21.73
C PHE A 117 15.54 1.67 -20.21
N MET A 118 14.51 0.98 -19.70
CA MET A 118 14.31 0.74 -18.27
C MET A 118 15.49 -0.04 -17.65
N GLU A 119 16.05 -1.00 -18.38
CA GLU A 119 17.18 -1.81 -17.90
C GLU A 119 18.52 -1.05 -17.95
N SER A 120 18.77 -0.23 -18.98
CA SER A 120 20.09 0.38 -19.23
C SER A 120 20.23 1.83 -18.79
N ASP A 121 19.18 2.64 -18.97
CA ASP A 121 19.28 4.10 -18.89
C ASP A 121 18.30 4.71 -17.88
N VAL A 122 17.63 3.87 -17.08
CA VAL A 122 16.88 4.29 -15.89
C VAL A 122 17.57 3.70 -14.66
N TYR A 123 17.79 4.53 -13.64
CA TYR A 123 18.46 4.08 -12.42
C TYR A 123 17.69 2.91 -11.79
N ARG A 124 18.26 1.71 -11.78
CA ARG A 124 17.61 0.51 -11.24
C ARG A 124 16.19 0.29 -11.79
N GLY A 125 15.93 0.59 -13.07
CA GLY A 125 14.57 0.50 -13.62
C GLY A 125 13.96 -0.91 -13.55
N GLU A 126 14.78 -1.97 -13.49
CA GLU A 126 14.33 -3.35 -13.25
C GLU A 126 13.63 -3.56 -11.89
N SER A 127 13.84 -2.65 -10.93
CA SER A 127 13.23 -2.72 -9.60
C SER A 127 11.87 -2.02 -9.54
N TYR A 128 11.25 -1.74 -10.68
CA TYR A 128 9.95 -1.08 -10.76
C TYR A 128 9.00 -1.85 -11.68
N GLU A 129 7.72 -1.85 -11.33
CA GLU A 129 6.67 -2.51 -12.10
C GLU A 129 5.56 -1.53 -12.48
N PHE A 130 4.97 -1.75 -13.66
CA PHE A 130 3.89 -0.92 -14.18
C PHE A 130 2.69 -0.92 -13.24
N TRP A 131 2.21 0.27 -12.88
CA TRP A 131 1.04 0.45 -12.04
C TRP A 131 -0.14 1.03 -12.82
N ASN A 132 0.06 2.18 -13.46
CA ASN A 132 -1.05 2.91 -14.08
C ASN A 132 -0.65 3.66 -15.35
N TYR A 133 -1.61 3.82 -16.26
CA TYR A 133 -1.53 4.70 -17.42
C TYR A 133 -2.67 5.70 -17.35
N ASP A 134 -2.34 6.97 -17.14
CA ASP A 134 -3.30 8.06 -17.17
C ASP A 134 -3.27 8.71 -18.56
N LYS A 135 -4.36 8.54 -19.31
CA LYS A 135 -4.50 9.08 -20.66
C LYS A 135 -4.65 10.60 -20.67
N ASP A 136 -5.32 11.16 -19.67
CA ASP A 136 -5.64 12.58 -19.62
C ASP A 136 -4.40 13.38 -19.19
N ALA A 137 -3.70 12.89 -18.18
CA ALA A 137 -2.40 13.42 -17.75
C ALA A 137 -1.25 13.06 -18.72
N ARG A 138 -1.45 12.06 -19.58
CA ARG A 138 -0.42 11.45 -20.46
C ARG A 138 0.79 10.99 -19.66
N THR A 139 0.54 10.20 -18.60
CA THR A 139 1.58 9.66 -17.74
C THR A 139 1.54 8.15 -17.67
N LEU A 140 2.71 7.57 -17.46
CA LEU A 140 2.90 6.15 -17.22
C LEU A 140 3.63 5.99 -15.89
N THR A 141 2.97 5.36 -14.92
CA THR A 141 3.43 5.25 -13.55
C THR A 141 3.94 3.84 -13.27
N PHE A 142 5.12 3.76 -12.68
CA PHE A 142 5.73 2.53 -12.19
C PHE A 142 6.06 2.67 -10.71
N ASN A 143 5.75 1.64 -9.93
CA ASN A 143 6.03 1.63 -8.50
C ASN A 143 7.20 0.70 -8.20
N GLN A 144 7.99 1.06 -7.20
CA GLN A 144 9.15 0.29 -6.78
C GLN A 144 8.71 -1.06 -6.17
N LEU A 145 9.47 -2.10 -6.48
CA LEU A 145 9.35 -3.42 -5.89
C LEU A 145 10.27 -3.51 -4.66
N ILE A 146 9.67 -3.83 -3.52
CA ILE A 146 10.37 -4.15 -2.28
C ILE A 146 10.03 -5.60 -1.92
N ASN A 147 11.06 -6.44 -1.77
CA ASN A 147 10.90 -7.88 -1.58
C ASN A 147 9.99 -8.53 -2.64
N ASN A 148 10.12 -8.10 -3.90
CA ASN A 148 9.31 -8.51 -5.06
C ASN A 148 7.81 -8.14 -4.97
N ASN A 149 7.42 -7.23 -4.06
CA ASN A 149 6.05 -6.73 -3.99
C ASN A 149 6.04 -5.21 -4.11
N MET A 150 5.01 -4.70 -4.73
CA MET A 150 4.90 -3.28 -5.06
C MET A 150 4.66 -2.42 -3.82
N VAL A 151 5.32 -1.26 -3.75
CA VAL A 151 4.91 -0.20 -2.82
C VAL A 151 3.80 0.62 -3.48
N LEU A 152 2.63 0.62 -2.86
CA LEU A 152 1.42 1.20 -3.42
C LEU A 152 1.23 2.63 -2.91
N PHE A 153 0.81 3.52 -3.82
CA PHE A 153 0.39 4.89 -3.51
C PHE A 153 1.42 5.73 -2.71
N ASP A 154 2.72 5.50 -2.93
CA ASP A 154 3.79 6.28 -2.30
C ASP A 154 4.72 6.89 -3.35
N GLU A 155 4.84 8.22 -3.33
CA GLU A 155 5.68 8.98 -4.23
C GLU A 155 7.17 8.81 -3.95
N ALA A 156 7.59 8.27 -2.79
CA ALA A 156 9.00 8.08 -2.45
C ALA A 156 9.68 6.89 -3.15
N GLY A 157 8.92 6.06 -3.88
CA GLY A 157 9.42 4.90 -4.63
C GLY A 157 8.69 4.72 -5.96
N GLN A 158 8.72 5.74 -6.82
CA GLN A 158 7.96 5.77 -8.06
C GLN A 158 8.78 6.30 -9.24
N ILE A 159 8.46 5.83 -10.44
CA ILE A 159 8.83 6.49 -11.69
C ILE A 159 7.56 6.96 -12.39
N ILE A 160 7.52 8.24 -12.75
CA ILE A 160 6.46 8.84 -13.58
C ILE A 160 7.07 9.25 -14.90
N PHE A 161 6.71 8.54 -15.97
CA PHE A 161 7.05 8.93 -17.34
C PHE A 161 5.99 9.87 -17.89
N TYR A 162 6.45 10.96 -18.52
CA TYR A 162 5.59 11.91 -19.22
C TYR A 162 5.63 11.63 -20.72
N LEU A 163 4.45 11.56 -21.32
CA LEU A 163 4.28 11.14 -22.70
C LEU A 163 3.87 12.32 -23.60
N ASP A 164 4.34 12.28 -24.85
CA ASP A 164 3.82 13.14 -25.90
C ASP A 164 2.49 12.63 -26.48
N LYS A 165 1.98 13.34 -27.48
CA LYS A 165 0.72 13.01 -28.18
C LYS A 165 0.74 11.66 -28.92
N ASP A 166 1.92 11.08 -29.15
CA ASP A 166 2.13 9.83 -29.88
C ASP A 166 2.46 8.66 -28.93
N ASP A 167 2.19 8.82 -27.63
CA ASP A 167 2.53 7.87 -26.55
C ASP A 167 4.04 7.55 -26.46
N ARG A 168 4.89 8.54 -26.74
CA ARG A 168 6.34 8.44 -26.56
C ARG A 168 6.77 9.19 -25.30
N VAL A 169 7.62 8.55 -24.52
CA VAL A 169 8.29 9.10 -23.34
C VAL A 169 9.22 10.22 -23.76
N ILE A 170 9.03 11.40 -23.19
CA ILE A 170 9.87 12.58 -23.41
C ILE A 170 10.69 12.96 -22.17
N SER A 171 10.19 12.64 -20.99
CA SER A 171 10.86 12.91 -19.71
C SER A 171 10.31 11.98 -18.63
N TYR A 172 11.04 11.86 -17.53
CA TYR A 172 10.54 11.18 -16.35
C TYR A 172 11.04 11.79 -15.05
N GLU A 173 10.26 11.53 -14.00
CA GLU A 173 10.64 11.76 -12.62
C GLU A 173 10.81 10.44 -11.92
N GLN A 174 11.85 10.32 -11.10
CA GLN A 174 12.14 9.09 -10.37
C GLN A 174 12.54 9.39 -8.93
N THR A 175 11.97 8.63 -8.02
CA THR A 175 12.32 8.56 -6.60
C THR A 175 12.66 7.13 -6.23
N TRP A 176 13.51 6.93 -5.23
CA TRP A 176 13.99 5.62 -4.82
C TRP A 176 13.95 5.49 -3.31
N MET A 177 13.37 4.39 -2.81
CA MET A 177 13.44 3.99 -1.42
C MET A 177 14.71 3.19 -1.17
N SER A 178 15.44 3.56 -0.13
CA SER A 178 16.72 2.95 0.22
C SER A 178 16.56 1.77 1.20
N LYS A 179 17.61 1.54 2.00
CA LYS A 179 17.76 0.41 2.91
C LYS A 179 16.47 0.15 3.69
N GLN A 180 16.07 -1.11 3.67
CA GLN A 180 14.97 -1.62 4.45
C GLN A 180 15.51 -2.25 5.73
N ASP A 181 14.85 -1.97 6.84
CA ASP A 181 15.00 -2.74 8.07
C ASP A 181 13.67 -3.41 8.38
N ASP A 182 13.66 -4.75 8.35
CA ASP A 182 12.49 -5.54 8.72
C ASP A 182 12.21 -5.37 10.21
N LEU A 183 11.03 -4.86 10.55
CA LEU A 183 10.60 -4.70 11.93
C LEU A 183 10.11 -6.03 12.53
N LYS A 184 9.67 -6.96 11.68
CA LYS A 184 9.16 -8.28 12.05
C LYS A 184 9.56 -9.32 11.02
N ASP A 185 9.69 -10.56 11.47
CA ASP A 185 9.89 -11.70 10.57
C ASP A 185 8.71 -11.86 9.61
N LYS A 186 8.99 -12.52 8.47
CA LYS A 186 7.95 -12.91 7.52
C LYS A 186 6.94 -13.84 8.20
N THR A 187 5.68 -13.49 8.05
CA THR A 187 4.56 -14.27 8.60
C THR A 187 3.62 -14.70 7.48
N ASN A 188 2.82 -15.73 7.75
CA ASN A 188 1.70 -16.05 6.88
C ASN A 188 0.62 -14.99 7.06
N LEU A 189 0.09 -14.52 5.95
CA LEU A 189 -0.91 -13.48 5.80
C LEU A 189 -2.11 -14.06 5.06
N MET A 190 -3.23 -13.33 5.10
CA MET A 190 -4.47 -13.75 4.46
C MET A 190 -4.32 -13.96 2.95
N SER A 191 -5.14 -14.85 2.42
CA SER A 191 -5.21 -15.09 0.98
C SER A 191 -5.96 -13.95 0.27
N SER A 192 -5.88 -13.91 -1.06
CA SER A 192 -6.65 -12.93 -1.85
C SER A 192 -8.16 -13.16 -1.74
N THR A 193 -8.60 -14.41 -1.53
CA THR A 193 -10.01 -14.74 -1.33
C THR A 193 -10.53 -14.20 0.01
N ASP A 194 -9.79 -14.45 1.10
CA ASP A 194 -10.16 -13.96 2.43
C ASP A 194 -10.16 -12.42 2.48
N ALA A 195 -9.19 -11.80 1.80
CA ALA A 195 -9.13 -10.35 1.68
C ALA A 195 -10.36 -9.78 0.94
N LEU A 196 -10.79 -10.41 -0.16
CA LEU A 196 -11.99 -9.96 -0.89
C LEU A 196 -13.24 -10.12 -0.04
N GLU A 197 -13.33 -11.22 0.73
CA GLU A 197 -14.42 -11.43 1.68
C GLU A 197 -14.48 -10.30 2.71
N ALA A 198 -13.34 -9.91 3.28
CA ALA A 198 -13.28 -8.78 4.20
C ALA A 198 -13.75 -7.46 3.54
N VAL A 199 -13.35 -7.18 2.28
CA VAL A 199 -13.86 -5.99 1.56
C VAL A 199 -15.38 -6.04 1.41
N TYR A 200 -15.91 -7.19 1.02
CA TYR A 200 -17.35 -7.37 0.82
C TYR A 200 -18.13 -7.20 2.13
N GLN A 201 -17.68 -7.84 3.21
CA GLN A 201 -18.33 -7.76 4.53
C GLN A 201 -18.33 -6.35 5.13
N HIS A 202 -17.32 -5.54 4.84
CA HIS A 202 -17.27 -4.14 5.25
C HIS A 202 -18.15 -3.21 4.37
N GLY A 203 -18.78 -3.73 3.32
CA GLY A 203 -19.71 -2.96 2.47
C GLY A 203 -19.03 -2.02 1.47
N GLU A 204 -17.74 -2.22 1.19
CA GLU A 204 -16.98 -1.39 0.25
C GLU A 204 -17.24 -1.77 -1.22
N LEU A 205 -17.83 -2.95 -1.47
CA LEU A 205 -18.29 -3.35 -2.80
C LEU A 205 -19.78 -3.05 -2.93
N LYS A 206 -20.11 -2.15 -3.86
CA LYS A 206 -21.50 -1.89 -4.24
C LYS A 206 -22.00 -3.00 -5.16
N GLN A 207 -23.32 -3.18 -5.23
CA GLN A 207 -23.94 -3.99 -6.28
C GLN A 207 -23.51 -3.52 -7.67
N ASP A 208 -23.43 -4.45 -8.62
CA ASP A 208 -22.98 -4.21 -10.00
C ASP A 208 -21.52 -3.67 -10.11
N SER A 209 -20.67 -3.94 -9.12
CA SER A 209 -19.24 -3.60 -9.18
C SER A 209 -18.43 -4.69 -9.88
N ASP A 210 -17.36 -4.30 -10.57
CA ASP A 210 -16.40 -5.20 -11.18
C ASP A 210 -15.04 -5.06 -10.49
N VAL A 211 -14.63 -6.09 -9.74
CA VAL A 211 -13.27 -6.16 -9.21
C VAL A 211 -12.36 -6.56 -10.36
N VAL A 212 -11.48 -5.65 -10.77
CA VAL A 212 -10.63 -5.79 -11.96
C VAL A 212 -9.35 -6.55 -11.64
N SER A 213 -8.78 -6.29 -10.47
CA SER A 213 -7.52 -6.88 -10.05
C SER A 213 -7.41 -6.95 -8.53
N ALA A 214 -6.60 -7.90 -8.05
CA ALA A 214 -6.20 -8.04 -6.65
C ALA A 214 -4.66 -8.08 -6.59
N THR A 215 -4.05 -7.03 -6.05
CA THR A 215 -2.60 -6.86 -6.00
C THR A 215 -2.12 -6.89 -4.55
N PHE A 216 -1.20 -7.79 -4.23
CA PHE A 216 -0.52 -7.76 -2.94
C PHE A 216 0.65 -6.77 -2.99
N GLY A 217 0.76 -5.93 -1.97
CA GLY A 217 1.79 -4.90 -1.92
C GLY A 217 1.97 -4.36 -0.52
N TYR A 218 2.64 -3.21 -0.44
CA TYR A 218 2.94 -2.52 0.79
C TYR A 218 2.38 -1.10 0.75
N TYR A 219 1.81 -0.65 1.86
CA TYR A 219 1.26 0.69 1.99
C TYR A 219 1.66 1.30 3.33
N THR A 220 1.89 2.60 3.35
CA THR A 220 2.18 3.36 4.57
C THR A 220 1.02 4.28 4.93
N THR A 221 0.64 4.26 6.20
CA THR A 221 -0.28 5.24 6.81
C THR A 221 0.44 6.19 7.77
N VAL A 222 1.72 5.93 8.05
CA VAL A 222 2.48 6.62 9.10
C VAL A 222 3.83 7.06 8.54
N GLN A 223 3.99 8.37 8.39
CA GLN A 223 5.26 8.98 8.06
C GLN A 223 5.96 9.40 9.35
N LEU A 224 7.18 8.90 9.58
CA LEU A 224 7.97 9.23 10.76
C LEU A 224 9.28 9.91 10.33
N PRO A 225 9.87 10.78 11.19
CA PRO A 225 11.19 11.36 10.94
C PRO A 225 12.30 10.32 10.78
N SER A 226 12.12 9.11 11.32
CA SER A 226 13.07 7.99 11.29
C SER A 226 12.84 7.00 10.15
N GLY A 227 11.96 7.32 9.19
CA GLY A 227 11.55 6.42 8.10
C GLY A 227 10.10 5.97 8.23
N ASN A 228 9.46 5.74 7.07
CA ASN A 228 8.05 5.38 7.00
C ASN A 228 7.87 3.90 7.31
N VAL A 229 6.76 3.55 7.97
CA VAL A 229 6.41 2.16 8.31
C VAL A 229 5.44 1.62 7.26
N TYR A 230 5.80 0.51 6.62
CA TYR A 230 5.00 -0.11 5.57
C TYR A 230 4.37 -1.41 6.05
N PHE A 231 3.07 -1.52 5.82
CA PHE A 231 2.26 -2.68 6.18
C PHE A 231 1.91 -3.47 4.92
N PRO A 232 1.92 -4.81 4.98
CA PRO A 232 1.46 -5.64 3.87
C PRO A 232 -0.05 -5.48 3.70
N VAL A 233 -0.48 -5.26 2.46
CA VAL A 233 -1.88 -5.01 2.11
C VAL A 233 -2.28 -5.74 0.84
N TRP A 234 -3.57 -6.05 0.74
CA TRP A 234 -4.22 -6.35 -0.53
C TRP A 234 -4.87 -5.08 -1.07
N CYS A 235 -4.66 -4.81 -2.35
CA CYS A 235 -5.29 -3.71 -3.08
C CYS A 235 -6.20 -4.25 -4.17
N PHE A 236 -7.46 -3.88 -4.10
CA PHE A 236 -8.47 -4.22 -5.08
C PHE A 236 -8.77 -3.01 -5.95
N GLU A 237 -8.58 -3.13 -7.26
CA GLU A 237 -9.09 -2.16 -8.23
C GLU A 237 -10.55 -2.50 -8.50
N VAL A 238 -11.46 -1.60 -8.15
CA VAL A 238 -12.91 -1.79 -8.26
C VAL A 238 -13.47 -0.79 -9.26
N LYS A 239 -14.20 -1.27 -10.25
CA LYS A 239 -14.95 -0.43 -11.20
C LYS A 239 -16.43 -0.46 -10.86
N HIS A 240 -17.01 0.71 -10.70
CA HIS A 240 -18.44 0.84 -10.44
C HIS A 240 -18.98 2.08 -11.17
N SER A 241 -20.06 1.91 -11.93
CA SER A 241 -20.71 3.00 -12.69
C SER A 241 -19.76 3.83 -13.58
N GLY A 242 -18.69 3.20 -14.09
CA GLY A 242 -17.68 3.85 -14.94
C GLY A 242 -16.56 4.56 -14.20
N GLU A 243 -16.59 4.59 -12.87
CA GLU A 243 -15.51 5.11 -12.02
C GLU A 243 -14.65 3.95 -11.49
N THR A 244 -13.33 4.16 -11.41
CA THR A 244 -12.39 3.23 -10.77
C THR A 244 -12.03 3.75 -9.38
N SER A 245 -12.15 2.90 -8.37
CA SER A 245 -11.65 3.12 -7.01
C SER A 245 -10.67 2.02 -6.60
N TYR A 246 -9.87 2.32 -5.57
CA TYR A 246 -8.95 1.34 -4.98
C TYR A 246 -9.34 1.11 -3.53
N VAL A 247 -9.58 -0.15 -3.17
CA VAL A 247 -9.86 -0.55 -1.79
C VAL A 247 -8.67 -1.33 -1.25
N LEU A 248 -8.19 -0.92 -0.08
CA LEU A 248 -7.03 -1.51 0.57
C LEU A 248 -7.48 -2.30 1.79
N VAL A 249 -6.90 -3.48 2.02
CA VAL A 249 -7.12 -4.30 3.21
C VAL A 249 -5.78 -4.68 3.81
N ASN A 250 -5.65 -4.51 5.12
CA ASN A 250 -4.49 -4.99 5.85
C ASN A 250 -4.45 -6.53 5.79
N ALA A 251 -3.36 -7.06 5.24
CA ALA A 251 -3.21 -8.50 5.00
C ALA A 251 -3.04 -9.32 6.30
N LYS A 252 -2.94 -8.66 7.46
CA LYS A 252 -2.80 -9.31 8.76
C LYS A 252 -4.09 -9.36 9.59
N ASP A 253 -4.91 -8.32 9.58
CA ASP A 253 -6.02 -8.16 10.54
C ASP A 253 -7.33 -7.67 9.92
N GLU A 254 -7.50 -7.82 8.60
CA GLU A 254 -8.76 -7.61 7.85
C GLU A 254 -9.27 -6.15 7.87
N GLN A 255 -8.51 -5.23 8.47
CA GLN A 255 -8.87 -3.82 8.50
C GLN A 255 -8.84 -3.24 7.08
N VAL A 256 -9.99 -2.76 6.61
CA VAL A 256 -10.11 -1.96 5.40
C VAL A 256 -9.52 -0.57 5.64
N ILE A 257 -8.70 -0.11 4.71
CA ILE A 257 -8.03 1.18 4.76
C ILE A 257 -8.68 2.12 3.73
N ASN A 258 -9.38 3.14 4.22
CA ASN A 258 -10.03 4.15 3.39
C ASN A 258 -9.06 5.30 3.04
N GLN A 259 -8.71 5.42 1.75
CA GLN A 259 -7.73 6.42 1.27
C GLN A 259 -8.17 7.87 1.49
N SER A 260 -9.47 8.15 1.61
CA SER A 260 -10.01 9.50 1.83
C SER A 260 -9.71 10.08 3.21
N GLU A 261 -9.40 9.26 4.22
CA GLU A 261 -9.19 9.74 5.59
C GLU A 261 -7.75 10.25 5.85
N ASN A 262 -6.78 9.86 5.02
CA ASN A 262 -5.37 10.21 5.23
C ASN A 262 -4.94 11.59 4.72
N LYS A 263 -5.85 12.39 4.14
CA LYS A 263 -5.55 13.77 3.73
C LYS A 263 -5.58 14.81 4.86
N THR A 264 -5.92 14.43 6.10
CA THR A 264 -6.30 15.43 7.15
C THR A 264 -5.30 15.59 8.29
N THR A 265 -4.12 14.95 8.28
CA THR A 265 -3.16 15.11 9.40
C THR A 265 -1.81 15.66 8.95
N THR A 266 -1.83 16.84 8.32
CA THR A 266 -0.65 17.72 8.24
C THR A 266 -1.07 19.17 8.46
N GLU A 267 -1.45 19.51 9.68
CA GLU A 267 -1.16 20.85 10.22
C GLU A 267 -0.10 20.69 11.31
N PRO A 268 1.12 21.23 11.13
CA PRO A 268 2.08 21.30 12.21
C PRO A 268 1.56 22.32 13.23
N THR A 269 1.23 21.85 14.42
CA THR A 269 0.91 22.68 15.59
C THR A 269 2.10 23.61 15.87
N THR A 270 2.03 24.82 15.33
CA THR A 270 3.00 25.88 15.61
C THR A 270 2.51 26.65 16.83
N GLU A 271 2.59 26.02 18.00
CA GLU A 271 2.50 26.72 19.27
C GLU A 271 3.59 26.20 20.20
N LEU A 272 4.72 26.92 20.24
CA LEU A 272 5.40 27.39 21.46
C LEU A 272 6.76 27.99 21.07
N SER A 273 6.76 29.21 20.55
CA SER A 273 7.95 30.10 20.60
C SER A 273 7.52 31.56 20.57
N SER A 274 6.82 31.98 21.62
CA SER A 274 6.60 33.40 21.92
C SER A 274 6.55 33.61 23.42
N ARG A 275 7.70 33.43 24.08
CA ARG A 275 8.06 34.22 25.27
C ARG A 275 9.31 35.02 24.95
N GLN A 276 9.13 36.08 24.17
CA GLN A 276 10.06 37.20 24.17
C GLN A 276 9.83 38.05 25.42
N LYS A 277 10.93 38.30 26.13
CA LYS A 277 11.32 39.57 26.73
C LYS A 277 10.26 40.69 26.71
N ALA A 278 9.81 41.07 27.90
CA ALA A 278 9.60 42.48 28.26
C ALA A 278 9.53 42.62 29.79
N LYS A 279 10.43 43.47 30.32
CA LYS A 279 10.72 43.83 31.73
C LYS A 279 11.50 42.82 32.57
#